data_AF-A0A9D7HBY9-F1
#
_entry.id   AF-A0A9D7HBY9-F1
#
_cell.length_a   1.000
_cell.length_b   1.000
_cell.length_c   1.000
_cell.angle_alpha   90.00
_cell.angle_beta   90.00
_cell.angle_gamma   90.00
#
_symmetry.space_group_name_H-M   'P 1'
#
loop_
_entity.id
_entity.type
_entity.pdbx_description
1 polymer ?
#
loop_
_entity_poly.entity_id
_entity_poly.type
_entity_poly.pdbx_seq_one_letter_code
_entity_poly.pdbx_strand_id
1 'polypeptide(L)'
;MIARVFCNDNGFGLSRDFAVVRPILEACGYTVERIAPSRPAKGRADISIHLEHIYPKNLRQSRVDIAIPNVEWCPGTMVTAMRRCQVVCAKTMDAADILSRQGLSPIMTGWTSPDIYRDTRAISG
;
A
#
# COMPACT_ATOMS: atom_id res chain seq x y z
N MET A 1 -18.23 6.17 -6.86
CA MET A 1 -16.96 6.68 -6.29
C MET A 1 -15.83 6.11 -7.13
N ILE A 2 -14.73 6.84 -7.30
CA ILE A 2 -13.57 6.39 -8.08
C ILE A 2 -12.43 6.05 -7.11
N ALA A 3 -11.93 4.82 -7.22
CA ALA A 3 -10.72 4.40 -6.53
C ALA A 3 -9.61 4.12 -7.54
N ARG A 4 -8.41 4.61 -7.25
CA ARG A 4 -7.22 4.34 -8.06
C ARG A 4 -6.27 3.45 -7.32
N VAL A 5 -5.75 2.43 -8.02
CA VAL A 5 -4.68 1.61 -7.50
C VAL A 5 -3.46 1.78 -8.39
N PHE A 6 -2.44 2.44 -7.84
CA PHE A 6 -1.15 2.62 -8.49
C PHE A 6 -0.29 1.39 -8.26
N CYS A 7 -0.11 0.58 -9.30
CA CYS A 7 0.75 -0.60 -9.28
C CYS A 7 1.16 -1.00 -10.70
N ASN A 8 2.35 -1.55 -10.87
CA ASN A 8 2.74 -2.14 -12.15
C ASN A 8 2.03 -3.49 -12.35
N ASP A 9 1.69 -3.78 -13.61
CA ASP A 9 1.20 -5.09 -14.01
C ASP A 9 2.32 -5.82 -14.73
N ASN A 10 3.15 -6.53 -13.97
CA ASN A 10 4.28 -7.29 -14.51
C ASN A 10 4.03 -8.81 -14.46
N GLY A 11 2.84 -9.26 -14.06
CA GLY A 11 2.51 -10.68 -13.92
C GLY A 11 3.04 -11.34 -12.64
N PHE A 12 3.68 -10.58 -11.75
CA PHE A 12 4.23 -11.08 -10.48
C PHE A 12 3.43 -10.56 -9.27
N GLY A 13 4.09 -10.37 -8.11
CA GLY A 13 3.46 -10.05 -6.83
C GLY A 13 2.47 -8.88 -6.86
N LEU A 14 2.76 -7.82 -7.63
CA LEU A 14 1.87 -6.66 -7.75
C LEU A 14 0.54 -6.95 -8.46
N SER A 15 0.52 -7.90 -9.40
CA SER A 15 -0.71 -8.35 -10.05
C SER A 15 -1.59 -9.12 -9.07
N ARG A 16 -0.98 -9.87 -8.15
CA ARG A 16 -1.69 -10.56 -7.07
C ARG A 16 -2.21 -9.59 -6.01
N ASP A 17 -1.40 -8.61 -5.61
CA ASP A 17 -1.83 -7.55 -4.68
C ASP A 17 -3.03 -6.77 -5.24
N PHE A 18 -3.00 -6.41 -6.53
CA PHE A 18 -4.13 -5.76 -7.18
C PHE A 18 -5.38 -6.65 -7.21
N ALA A 19 -5.23 -7.94 -7.49
CA ALA A 19 -6.33 -8.91 -7.49
C ALA A 19 -6.98 -9.08 -6.10
N VAL A 20 -6.24 -8.80 -5.03
CA VAL A 20 -6.76 -8.77 -3.65
C VAL A 20 -7.49 -7.45 -3.35
N VAL A 21 -6.88 -6.32 -3.69
CA VAL A 21 -7.42 -4.99 -3.34
C VAL A 21 -8.68 -4.64 -4.14
N ARG A 22 -8.70 -4.96 -5.44
CA ARG A 22 -9.79 -4.61 -6.34
C ARG A 22 -11.17 -5.06 -5.85
N PRO A 23 -11.43 -6.36 -5.56
CA PRO A 23 -12.75 -6.81 -5.15
C PRO A 23 -13.21 -6.20 -3.83
N ILE A 24 -12.29 -5.88 -2.90
CA ILE A 24 -12.62 -5.21 -1.63
C ILE A 24 -13.16 -3.81 -1.91
N LEU A 25 -12.51 -3.05 -2.79
CA LEU A 25 -12.95 -1.71 -3.17
C LEU A 25 -14.25 -1.75 -3.97
N GLU A 26 -14.40 -2.69 -4.89
CA GLU A 26 -15.65 -2.88 -5.66
C GLU A 26 -16.83 -3.23 -4.73
N ALA A 27 -16.61 -4.08 -3.72
CA ALA A 27 -17.61 -4.40 -2.70
C ALA A 27 -18.02 -3.17 -1.85
N CYS A 28 -17.11 -2.20 -1.68
CA CYS A 28 -17.40 -0.90 -1.06
C CYS A 28 -18.03 0.13 -2.02
N GLY A 29 -18.39 -0.25 -3.25
CA GLY A 29 -19.06 0.62 -4.21
C GLY A 29 -18.15 1.56 -5.02
N TYR A 30 -16.85 1.25 -5.10
CA TYR A 30 -15.92 2.00 -5.94
C TYR A 30 -15.82 1.39 -7.35
N THR A 31 -15.76 2.27 -8.36
CA THR A 31 -15.19 1.93 -9.66
C THR A 31 -13.67 1.98 -9.53
N VAL A 32 -13.00 0.84 -9.78
CA VAL A 32 -11.56 0.71 -9.57
C VAL A 32 -10.79 0.90 -10.88
N GLU A 33 -9.90 1.88 -10.89
CA GLU A 33 -8.96 2.14 -11.98
C GLU A 33 -7.56 1.65 -11.57
N ARG A 34 -6.97 0.77 -12.39
CA ARG A 34 -5.56 0.41 -12.26
C ARG A 34 -4.70 1.41 -13.02
N ILE A 35 -3.70 1.99 -12.37
CA ILE A 35 -2.81 2.97 -12.98
C ILE A 35 -1.36 2.55 -12.78
N ALA A 36 -0.57 2.58 -13.85
CA ALA A 36 0.87 2.37 -13.71
C ALA A 36 1.47 3.54 -12.90
N PRO A 37 2.29 3.30 -11.86
CA PRO A 37 2.89 4.36 -11.04
C PRO A 37 3.67 5.42 -11.84
N SER A 38 4.24 5.00 -12.98
CA SER A 38 4.97 5.88 -13.90
C SER A 38 4.07 6.84 -14.69
N ARG A 39 2.76 6.59 -14.77
CA ARG A 39 1.80 7.42 -15.52
C ARG A 39 1.02 8.36 -14.60
N PRO A 40 0.85 9.64 -14.97
CA PRO A 40 -0.03 10.53 -14.23
C PRO A 40 -1.49 10.09 -14.40
N ALA A 41 -2.25 10.06 -13.31
CA ALA A 41 -3.69 9.86 -13.39
C ALA A 41 -4.38 11.13 -13.93
N LYS A 42 -5.46 10.96 -14.70
CA LYS A 42 -6.27 12.08 -15.22
C LYS A 42 -7.49 12.32 -14.34
N GLY A 43 -7.79 13.56 -13.97
CA GLY A 43 -8.96 13.91 -13.16
C GLY A 43 -8.82 13.58 -11.66
N ARG A 44 -9.87 13.83 -10.87
CA ARG A 44 -9.87 13.56 -9.41
C ARG A 44 -10.49 12.21 -9.09
N ALA A 45 -9.94 11.52 -8.10
CA ALA A 45 -10.51 10.30 -7.51
C ALA A 45 -10.96 10.55 -6.06
N ASP A 46 -11.75 9.64 -5.50
CA ASP A 46 -12.10 9.67 -4.08
C ASP A 46 -10.93 9.13 -3.25
N ILE A 47 -10.38 7.98 -3.67
CA ILE A 47 -9.23 7.34 -3.00
C ILE A 47 -8.14 6.93 -4.00
N SER A 48 -6.90 6.95 -3.54
CA SER A 48 -5.74 6.39 -4.23
C SER A 48 -5.00 5.43 -3.30
N ILE A 49 -4.69 4.23 -3.78
CA ILE A 49 -3.84 3.25 -3.11
C ILE A 49 -2.56 3.11 -3.91
N HIS A 50 -1.42 3.37 -3.28
CA HIS A 50 -0.08 3.26 -3.88
C HIS A 50 0.58 1.98 -3.40
N LEU A 51 0.63 0.96 -4.27
CA LEU A 51 1.27 -0.32 -3.98
C LEU A 51 2.75 -0.24 -4.35
N GLU A 52 3.62 -0.60 -3.41
CA GLU A 52 5.09 -0.65 -3.53
C GLU A 52 5.76 0.71 -3.72
N HIS A 53 5.51 1.40 -4.83
CA HIS A 53 6.13 2.69 -5.15
C HIS A 53 5.19 3.87 -4.94
N ILE A 54 5.68 4.88 -4.22
CA ILE A 54 4.98 6.14 -4.02
C ILE A 54 5.66 7.23 -4.84
N TYR A 55 5.02 7.66 -5.92
CA TYR A 55 5.51 8.77 -6.74
C TYR A 55 4.85 10.08 -6.31
N PRO A 56 5.61 11.11 -5.88
CA PRO A 56 5.04 12.39 -5.42
C PRO A 56 4.10 13.09 -6.40
N LYS A 57 4.29 12.85 -7.72
CA LYS A 57 3.47 13.41 -8.80
C LYS A 57 2.04 12.87 -8.84
N ASN A 58 1.78 11.71 -8.23
CA ASN A 58 0.48 11.07 -8.19
C ASN A 58 -0.28 11.37 -6.88
N LEU A 59 0.37 12.02 -5.90
CA LEU A 59 -0.24 12.38 -4.62
C LEU A 59 -1.13 13.61 -4.75
N ARG A 60 -2.14 13.72 -3.89
CA ARG A 60 -3.14 14.80 -3.83
C ARG A 60 -4.04 14.89 -5.08
N GLN A 61 -4.07 13.83 -5.89
CA GLN A 61 -5.03 13.66 -6.98
C GLN A 61 -6.33 13.00 -6.51
N SER A 62 -6.34 12.46 -5.28
CA SER A 62 -7.51 11.94 -4.57
C SER A 62 -7.81 12.72 -3.29
N ARG A 63 -8.98 12.49 -2.70
CA ARG A 63 -9.31 13.02 -1.36
C ARG A 63 -8.48 12.34 -0.28
N VAL A 64 -8.19 11.05 -0.48
CA VAL A 64 -7.37 10.22 0.42
C VAL A 64 -6.32 9.48 -0.41
N ASP A 65 -5.05 9.58 0.00
CA ASP A 65 -3.92 8.81 -0.49
C ASP A 65 -3.50 7.80 0.59
N ILE A 66 -3.43 6.53 0.21
CA ILE A 66 -3.06 5.38 1.05
C ILE A 66 -1.78 4.77 0.48
N ALA A 67 -0.72 4.63 1.30
CA ALA A 67 0.51 3.96 0.91
C ALA A 67 0.56 2.53 1.45
N ILE A 68 0.88 1.55 0.60
CA ILE A 68 1.20 0.17 1.01
C ILE A 68 2.57 -0.17 0.39
N PRO A 69 3.67 0.32 0.99
CA PRO A 69 5.02 0.19 0.42
C PRO A 69 5.54 -1.24 0.50
N ASN A 70 6.59 -1.50 -0.29
CA ASN A 70 7.48 -2.63 -0.08
C ASN A 70 8.71 -2.13 0.67
N VAL A 71 8.86 -2.50 1.93
CA VAL A 71 9.79 -1.81 2.87
C VAL A 71 11.25 -2.12 2.60
N GLU A 72 11.55 -3.26 1.96
CA GLU A 72 12.90 -3.61 1.52
C GLU A 72 13.45 -2.64 0.44
N TRP A 73 12.59 -1.84 -0.19
CA TRP A 73 12.93 -0.87 -1.23
C TRP A 73 12.48 0.54 -0.85
N CYS A 74 12.83 0.99 0.36
CA CYS A 74 12.34 2.27 0.92
C CYS A 74 13.44 3.34 1.08
N PRO A 75 13.84 4.04 -0.01
CA PRO A 75 14.75 5.17 0.10
C PRO A 75 14.10 6.35 0.85
N GLY A 76 14.91 7.26 1.42
CA GLY A 76 14.41 8.41 2.18
C GLY A 76 13.47 9.34 1.40
N THR A 77 13.59 9.38 0.07
CA THR A 77 12.66 10.07 -0.82
C THR A 77 11.26 9.45 -0.79
N MET A 78 11.17 8.12 -0.71
CA MET A 78 9.90 7.40 -0.59
C MET A 78 9.28 7.62 0.79
N VAL A 79 10.10 7.62 1.86
CA VAL A 79 9.64 7.99 3.22
C VAL A 79 9.02 9.39 3.22
N THR A 80 9.69 10.35 2.57
CA THR A 80 9.20 11.73 2.45
C THR A 80 7.89 11.80 1.68
N ALA A 81 7.74 11.01 0.62
CA ALA A 81 6.49 10.90 -0.12
C ALA A 81 5.37 10.29 0.74
N MET A 82 5.66 9.24 1.51
CA MET A 82 4.68 8.59 2.40
C MET A 82 4.16 9.52 3.51
N ARG A 83 4.97 10.47 4.00
CA ARG A 83 4.51 11.50 4.96
C ARG A 83 3.38 12.39 4.41
N ARG A 84 3.18 12.39 3.10
CA ARG A 84 2.09 13.14 2.44
C ARG A 84 0.83 12.29 2.23
N CYS A 85 0.88 10.98 2.47
CA CYS A 85 -0.28 10.11 2.47
C CYS A 85 -1.03 10.23 3.80
N GLN A 86 -2.35 10.14 3.76
CA GLN A 86 -3.18 10.16 4.95
C GLN A 86 -3.10 8.84 5.72
N VAL A 87 -2.86 7.75 5.01
CA VAL A 87 -2.71 6.42 5.60
C VAL A 87 -1.45 5.77 5.05
N VAL A 88 -0.66 5.20 5.94
CA VAL A 88 0.45 4.30 5.61
C VAL A 88 0.09 2.94 6.19
N CYS A 89 0.17 1.90 5.38
CA CYS A 89 -0.15 0.55 5.76
C CYS A 89 1.09 -0.33 5.77
N ALA A 90 1.19 -1.26 6.72
CA ALA A 90 2.21 -2.30 6.75
C ALA A 90 1.60 -3.68 6.48
N LYS A 91 2.33 -4.51 5.73
CA LYS A 91 1.96 -5.91 5.44
C LYS A 91 2.46 -6.88 6.52
N THR A 92 3.54 -6.53 7.21
CA THR A 92 4.19 -7.36 8.25
C THR A 92 4.56 -6.52 9.47
N MET A 93 4.77 -7.17 10.62
CA MET A 93 5.25 -6.49 11.83
C MET A 93 6.62 -5.86 11.63
N ASP A 94 7.53 -6.54 10.92
CA ASP A 94 8.85 -6.00 10.59
C ASP A 94 8.75 -4.74 9.74
N ALA A 95 7.85 -4.74 8.74
CA ALA A 95 7.57 -3.56 7.94
C ALA A 95 7.01 -2.41 8.78
N ALA A 96 6.11 -2.71 9.73
CA ALA A 96 5.58 -1.70 10.65
C ALA A 96 6.69 -1.10 11.52
N ASP A 97 7.60 -1.92 12.04
CA ASP A 97 8.71 -1.46 12.89
C ASP A 97 9.70 -0.59 12.09
N ILE A 98 10.08 -1.03 10.87
CA ILE A 98 10.93 -0.25 9.97
C ILE A 98 10.31 1.12 9.68
N LEU A 99 9.04 1.17 9.27
CA LEU A 99 8.36 2.43 8.96
C LEU A 99 8.22 3.32 10.21
N SER A 100 7.99 2.73 11.39
CA SER A 100 7.91 3.45 12.66
C SER A 100 9.25 4.10 13.03
N ARG A 101 10.38 3.39 12.83
CA ARG A 101 11.73 3.94 13.02
C ARG A 101 12.04 5.11 12.05
N GLN A 102 11.35 5.17 10.91
CA GLN A 102 11.42 6.29 9.96
C GLN A 102 10.47 7.46 10.33
N GLY A 103 9.79 7.37 11.49
CA GLY A 103 8.88 8.40 12.00
C GLY A 103 7.52 8.43 11.33
N LEU A 104 7.07 7.29 10.77
CA LEU A 104 5.71 7.10 10.26
C LEU A 104 4.86 6.35 11.30
N SER A 105 3.54 6.36 11.14
CA SER A 105 2.60 5.61 12.00
C SER A 105 1.81 4.61 11.13
N PRO A 106 2.42 3.48 10.74
CA PRO A 106 1.79 2.52 9.85
C PRO A 106 0.66 1.76 10.55
N ILE A 107 -0.42 1.50 9.81
CA ILE A 107 -1.51 0.63 10.24
C ILE A 107 -1.28 -0.76 9.65
N MET A 108 -1.37 -1.80 10.47
CA MET A 108 -1.30 -3.17 9.97
C MET A 108 -2.52 -3.47 9.08
N THR A 109 -2.29 -3.94 7.86
CA THR A 109 -3.37 -4.36 6.94
C THR A 109 -4.11 -5.63 7.40
N GLY A 110 -3.70 -6.23 8.52
CA GLY A 110 -4.39 -7.36 9.14
C GLY A 110 -4.13 -8.70 8.46
N TRP A 111 -3.25 -8.77 7.46
CA TRP A 111 -2.89 -10.03 6.82
C TRP A 111 -1.95 -10.82 7.73
N THR A 112 -2.51 -11.74 8.50
CA THR A 112 -1.76 -12.93 8.92
C THR A 112 -1.57 -13.78 7.66
N SER A 113 -0.42 -13.64 6.99
CA SER A 113 -0.03 -14.57 5.93
C SER A 113 -0.15 -16.01 6.45
N PRO A 114 -0.75 -16.96 5.70
CA PRO A 114 -0.67 -18.38 6.03
C PRO A 114 0.77 -18.88 6.17
N ASP A 115 1.70 -18.20 5.50
CA ASP A 115 3.14 -18.51 5.48
C ASP A 115 3.91 -17.85 6.64
N ILE A 116 3.24 -17.30 7.65
CA ILE A 116 3.90 -16.90 8.89
C ILE A 116 4.41 -18.17 9.57
N TYR A 117 5.73 -18.37 9.55
CA TYR A 117 6.38 -19.29 10.47
C TYR A 117 6.23 -18.72 11.88
N ARG A 118 5.24 -19.20 12.64
CA ARG A 118 5.24 -19.03 14.10
C ARG A 118 6.05 -20.18 14.66
N ASP A 119 7.19 -19.87 15.29
CA ASP A 119 7.83 -20.86 16.15
C ASP A 119 6.90 -21.15 17.32
N THR A 120 6.17 -22.26 17.26
CA THR A 120 5.23 -22.68 18.29
C THR A 120 5.91 -23.14 19.57
N ARG A 121 7.25 -23.19 19.63
CA ARG A 121 8.01 -23.59 20.82
C ARG A 121 8.24 -22.46 21.83
N ALA A 122 7.90 -21.22 21.49
CA ALA A 122 8.08 -20.07 22.39
C ALA A 122 6.86 -19.77 23.29
N ILE A 123 5.79 -20.59 23.21
CA ILE A 123 4.58 -20.44 24.05
C ILE A 123 4.49 -21.61 25.03
N SER A 124 5.56 -21.80 25.81
CA SER A 124 5.57 -22.64 26.99
C SER A 124 6.65 -22.07 27.92
N GLY A 125 6.27 -21.03 28.65
CA GLY A 125 7.04 -20.36 29.68
C GLY A 125 6.09 -19.61 30.60
#